data_AF-A0A7Y6C4R9-F1
#
_entry.id   AF-A0A7Y6C4R9-F1
#
_cell.length_a   1.000
_cell.length_b   1.000
_cell.length_c   1.000
_cell.angle_alpha   90.00
_cell.angle_beta   90.00
_cell.angle_gamma   90.00
#
_symmetry.space_group_name_H-M   'P 1'
#
loop_
_entity.id
_entity.type
_entity.pdbx_description
1 polymer ?
#
loop_
_entity_poly.entity_id
_entity_poly.type
_entity_poly.pdbx_seq_one_letter_code
_entity_poly.pdbx_strand_id
1 'polypeptide(L)' 'MTLYVEVHQTRTHEPTPYEHKLAAVLEEVYATGAHTLPELVRGLNERTVYPPDGGAWTEENFTAEIARLGA' A
#
# COMPACT_ATOMS: atom_id res chain seq x y z
N MET A 1 18.94 -22.96 -19.23
CA MET A 1 19.62 -21.76 -18.71
C MET A 1 18.71 -21.19 -17.65
N THR A 2 19.09 -21.29 -16.37
CA THR A 2 18.24 -20.85 -15.26
C THR A 2 18.67 -19.42 -14.90
N LEU A 3 17.75 -18.47 -15.04
CA LEU A 3 17.96 -17.10 -14.55
C LEU A 3 17.91 -17.13 -13.02
N TYR A 4 18.96 -16.62 -12.38
CA TYR A 4 19.02 -16.46 -10.93
C TYR A 4 18.57 -15.03 -10.58
N VAL A 5 17.56 -14.90 -9.72
CA VAL A 5 17.14 -13.61 -9.16
C VAL A 5 17.89 -13.40 -7.85
N GLU A 6 18.80 -12.44 -7.83
CA GLU A 6 19.35 -11.91 -6.59
C GLU A 6 18.39 -10.86 -6.03
N VAL A 7 17.72 -11.20 -4.93
CA VAL A 7 16.70 -10.36 -4.32
C VAL A 7 17.37 -9.30 -3.45
N HIS A 8 17.45 -8.07 -3.95
CA HIS A 8 17.85 -6.91 -3.14
C HIS A 8 16.61 -6.27 -2.50
N GLN A 9 16.30 -6.68 -1.27
CA GLN A 9 15.15 -6.18 -0.49
C GLN A 9 15.60 -5.79 0.92
N THR A 10 15.12 -4.66 1.43
CA THR A 10 15.39 -4.17 2.79
C THR A 10 14.38 -4.68 3.83
N ARG A 11 13.39 -5.46 3.40
CA ARG A 11 12.33 -6.02 4.23
C ARG A 11 12.89 -6.87 5.38
N THR A 12 12.40 -6.62 6.61
CA THR A 12 12.85 -7.31 7.83
C THR A 12 11.96 -8.48 8.25
N HIS A 13 10.74 -8.60 7.71
CA HIS A 13 9.78 -9.68 8.00
C HIS A 13 8.94 -10.05 6.77
N GLU A 14 8.28 -11.22 6.73
CA GLU A 14 7.30 -11.53 5.66
C GLU A 14 6.12 -10.55 5.66
N PRO A 15 5.58 -10.15 4.50
CA PRO A 15 4.46 -9.24 4.48
C PRO A 15 3.27 -9.79 5.25
N THR A 16 2.65 -8.96 6.06
CA THR A 16 1.48 -9.35 6.83
C THR A 16 0.25 -9.48 5.92
N PRO A 17 -0.83 -10.18 6.35
CA PRO A 17 -2.08 -10.21 5.59
C PRO A 17 -2.67 -8.81 5.33
N TYR A 18 -2.45 -7.88 6.27
CA TYR A 18 -2.83 -6.48 6.11
C TYR A 18 -2.03 -5.82 4.98
N GLU A 19 -0.70 -5.96 4.96
CA GLU A 19 0.16 -5.40 3.92
C GLU A 19 -0.16 -5.97 2.53
N HIS A 20 -0.41 -7.27 2.44
CA HIS A 20 -0.86 -7.89 1.19
C HIS A 20 -2.19 -7.30 0.70
N LYS A 21 -3.15 -7.12 1.61
CA LYS A 21 -4.44 -6.52 1.27
C LYS A 21 -4.27 -5.06 0.83
N LEU A 22 -3.49 -4.28 1.57
CA LEU A 22 -3.21 -2.88 1.23
C LEU A 22 -2.54 -2.78 -0.14
N ALA A 23 -1.53 -3.61 -0.43
CA ALA A 23 -0.87 -3.65 -1.72
C ALA A 23 -1.83 -3.97 -2.87
N ALA A 24 -2.66 -4.99 -2.73
CA ALA A 24 -3.65 -5.35 -3.75
C ALA A 24 -4.63 -4.20 -4.05
N VAL A 25 -5.10 -3.51 -3.00
CA VAL A 25 -6.00 -2.36 -3.20
C VAL A 25 -5.27 -1.18 -3.84
N LEU A 26 -4.02 -0.92 -3.47
CA LEU A 26 -3.22 0.13 -4.13
C LEU A 26 -3.06 -0.16 -5.62
N GLU A 27 -2.75 -1.40 -6.00
CA GLU A 27 -2.67 -1.82 -7.41
C GLU A 27 -3.99 -1.57 -8.16
N GLU A 28 -5.12 -1.92 -7.55
CA GLU A 28 -6.44 -1.65 -8.12
C GLU A 28 -6.75 -0.17 -8.27
N VAL A 29 -6.33 0.68 -7.32
CA VAL A 29 -6.52 2.13 -7.38
C VAL A 29 -5.64 2.73 -8.48
N TYR A 30 -4.36 2.36 -8.54
CA TYR A 30 -3.46 2.83 -9.59
C TYR A 30 -3.93 2.40 -10.99
N ALA A 31 -4.53 1.21 -11.12
CA ALA A 31 -5.09 0.73 -12.38
C ALA A 31 -6.25 1.59 -12.92
N THR A 32 -6.88 2.43 -12.08
CA THR A 32 -7.91 3.38 -12.55
C THR A 32 -7.32 4.71 -13.09
N GLY A 33 -6.00 4.88 -13.04
CA GLY A 33 -5.31 6.11 -13.43
C GLY A 33 -5.16 7.13 -12.30
N ALA A 34 -5.46 6.77 -11.06
CA ALA A 34 -5.17 7.60 -9.90
C ALA A 34 -3.64 7.67 -9.70
N HIS A 35 -3.04 8.84 -9.92
CA HIS A 35 -1.58 9.02 -9.84
C HIS A 35 -1.16 10.11 -8.87
N THR A 36 -2.12 10.80 -8.27
CA THR A 36 -1.87 11.79 -7.21
C THR A 36 -2.28 11.23 -5.85
N LEU A 37 -1.67 11.75 -4.78
CA LEU A 37 -2.00 11.35 -3.42
C LEU A 37 -3.50 11.58 -3.07
N PRO A 38 -4.14 12.70 -3.43
CA PRO A 38 -5.57 12.89 -3.21
C PRO A 38 -6.44 11.86 -3.94
N GLU A 39 -6.09 11.53 -5.20
CA GLU A 39 -6.82 10.51 -5.97
C GLU A 39 -6.67 9.12 -5.37
N LEU A 40 -5.47 8.80 -4.87
CA LEU A 40 -5.20 7.55 -4.19
C LEU A 40 -6.04 7.42 -2.92
N VAL A 41 -6.01 8.43 -2.05
CA VAL A 41 -6.80 8.45 -0.81
C VAL A 41 -8.29 8.34 -1.08
N ARG A 42 -8.79 9.03 -2.12
CA ARG A 42 -10.18 8.87 -2.58
C ARG A 42 -10.46 7.44 -3.02
N GLY A 43 -9.60 6.86 -3.86
CA GLY A 43 -9.77 5.49 -4.37
C GLY A 43 -9.70 4.43 -3.28
N LEU A 44 -8.89 4.64 -2.23
CA LEU A 44 -8.84 3.77 -1.06
C LEU A 44 -10.15 3.83 -0.25
N ASN A 45 -10.68 5.04 -0.02
CA ASN A 45 -11.93 5.25 0.72
C ASN A 45 -13.18 4.75 -0.01
N GLU A 46 -13.12 4.60 -1.34
CA GLU A 46 -14.16 3.96 -2.14
C GLU A 46 -14.15 2.42 -2.01
N ARG A 47 -13.11 1.84 -1.38
CA ARG A 47 -12.90 0.39 -1.24
C ARG A 47 -12.87 -0.04 0.23
N THR A 48 -12.80 -1.35 0.48
CA THR A 48 -12.90 -1.94 1.82
C THR A 48 -11.54 -2.19 2.48
N VAL A 49 -10.64 -1.20 2.42
CA VAL A 49 -9.39 -1.18 3.19
C VAL A 49 -9.35 0.06 4.06
N TYR A 50 -9.08 -0.13 5.35
CA TYR A 50 -9.10 0.92 6.34
C TYR A 50 -7.69 1.12 6.92
N PRO A 51 -7.38 2.31 7.46
CA PRO A 51 -6.20 2.50 8.28
C PRO A 51 -6.18 1.51 9.46
N PRO A 52 -5.00 1.18 10.01
CA PRO A 52 -4.88 0.30 11.18
C PRO A 52 -5.72 0.77 12.38
N ASP A 53 -5.82 2.09 12.55
CA ASP A 53 -6.59 2.74 13.62
C ASP A 53 -8.10 2.87 13.30
N GLY A 54 -8.52 2.39 12.13
CA GLY A 54 -9.89 2.51 11.62
C GLY A 54 -10.20 3.88 11.01
N GLY A 55 -11.48 4.11 10.69
CA GLY A 55 -11.94 5.36 10.07
C GLY A 55 -11.59 5.45 8.58
N ALA A 56 -11.54 6.68 8.06
CA ALA A 56 -11.23 6.96 6.66
C ALA A 56 -9.74 7.27 6.47
N TRP A 57 -9.23 6.97 5.28
CA TRP A 57 -7.92 7.45 4.84
C TRP A 57 -7.93 8.97 4.68
N THR A 58 -6.86 9.58 5.16
CA THR A 58 -6.44 10.95 4.88
C THR A 58 -5.05 10.90 4.24
N GLU A 59 -4.62 11.99 3.60
CA GLU A 59 -3.25 12.07 3.05
C GLU A 59 -2.19 11.90 4.15
N GLU A 60 -2.47 12.46 5.33
CA GLU A 60 -1.59 12.39 6.50
C GLU A 60 -1.45 10.97 7.06
N ASN A 61 -2.56 10.28 7.34
CA ASN A 61 -2.47 8.93 7.92
C ASN A 61 -1.97 7.90 6.89
N PHE A 62 -2.24 8.10 5.60
CA PHE A 62 -1.69 7.27 4.55
C PHE A 62 -0.17 7.42 4.46
N THR A 63 0.34 8.65 4.40
CA THR A 63 1.79 8.88 4.31
C THR A 63 2.53 8.41 5.56
N ALA A 64 1.94 8.59 6.75
CA ALA A 64 2.46 8.05 8.00
C ALA A 64 2.55 6.51 7.97
N GLU A 65 1.52 5.85 7.46
CA GLU A 65 1.50 4.38 7.37
C GLU A 65 2.52 3.85 6.36
N ILE A 66 2.65 4.47 5.18
CA ILE A 66 3.67 4.09 4.20
C ILE A 66 5.08 4.31 4.77
N ALA A 67 5.31 5.39 5.52
CA ALA A 67 6.58 5.62 6.20
C ALA A 67 6.87 4.56 7.26
N ARG A 68 5.86 4.15 8.04
CA ARG A 68 5.98 3.07 9.05
C ARG A 68 6.30 1.72 8.41
N LEU A 69 5.67 1.40 7.27
CA LEU A 69 5.88 0.14 6.54
C LEU A 69 7.22 0.10 5.78
N GLY A 70 7.76 1.27 5.42
CA GLY A 70 9.04 1.40 4.73
C GLY A 70 10.28 1.47 5.64
N ALA A 71 10.10 1.54 6.97
CA ALA A 71 11.16 1.58 7.97
C ALA A 71 11.72 0.18 8.29
#